data_AF-A0A2E5XMQ4-F1
#
_entry.id   AF-A0A2E5XMQ4-F1
#
_cell.length_a   1.000
_cell.length_b   1.000
_cell.length_c   1.000
_cell.angle_alpha   90.00
_cell.angle_beta   90.00
_cell.angle_gamma   90.00
#
_symmetry.space_group_name_H-M   'P 1'
#
loop_
_entity.id
_entity.type
_entity.pdbx_description
1 polymer ?
#
loop_
_entity_poly.entity_id
_entity_poly.type
_entity_poly.pdbx_seq_one_letter_code
_entity_poly.pdbx_strand_id
1 'polypeptide(L)'
;MSQTIDIVLTAMRDAFLAVTVFVAAMVLLFSWLQYLTAGRFVEWIRSSRRWQPLIGALMGLTPGCGGAIIMMPMYARGYVTYGTVLSTLIATLGDSAFVLFGATIQDPSLLEPVLVVHLISFTAGASWGYGADYLEITPSRPLGRLSFRNTNQPTETSTKEEFVNESLDIISSFPREEPGTLSHRIVHSGYRVWWAVTSVGLVLGIMLIFWFAEDPNYSPEITWDISTRDGLLTWVGIIGTTLSIILYLASKSFFADDTEATIGDKLNSLDETLTHAASETAFVTFWVLSAYLVFEAAMSLGGISESDLASNGDGVMAVILAAAIGLIPGCGPQIIAITSYIEGIISFPALVANAISQDGDALFPLLVRHRTASLWATVHTLLPGLAFGLLLLWMGVDFP
;
A
#
# COMPACT_ATOMS: atom_id res chain seq x y z
N MET A 1 17.54 -3.87 24.50
CA MET A 1 17.60 -4.94 23.48
C MET A 1 18.65 -4.56 22.45
N SER A 2 19.16 -5.48 21.62
CA SER A 2 20.06 -5.07 20.53
C SER A 2 19.25 -4.30 19.48
N GLN A 3 19.85 -3.26 18.89
CA GLN A 3 19.21 -2.39 17.88
C GLN A 3 18.51 -3.19 16.75
N THR A 4 19.09 -4.33 16.36
CA THR A 4 18.52 -5.25 15.36
C THR A 4 17.21 -5.91 15.80
N ILE A 5 17.08 -6.25 17.09
CA ILE A 5 15.84 -6.87 17.60
C ILE A 5 14.71 -5.85 17.57
N ASP A 6 14.97 -4.60 17.97
CA ASP A 6 13.95 -3.56 17.96
C ASP A 6 13.44 -3.29 16.54
N ILE A 7 14.34 -3.20 15.55
CA ILE A 7 13.96 -3.07 14.12
C ILE A 7 13.04 -4.21 13.68
N VAL A 8 13.37 -5.45 14.03
CA VAL A 8 12.54 -6.62 13.65
C VAL A 8 11.17 -6.55 14.30
N LEU A 9 11.10 -6.22 15.59
CA LEU A 9 9.82 -6.16 16.32
C LEU A 9 8.93 -5.01 15.83
N THR A 10 9.52 -3.86 15.51
CA THR A 10 8.83 -2.73 14.88
C THR A 10 8.27 -3.13 13.53
N ALA A 11 9.09 -3.73 12.65
CA ALA A 11 8.63 -4.22 11.34
C ALA A 11 7.51 -5.26 11.48
N MET A 12 7.58 -6.17 12.46
CA MET A 12 6.52 -7.12 12.76
C MET A 12 5.24 -6.44 13.22
N ARG A 13 5.32 -5.44 14.09
CA ARG A 13 4.15 -4.71 14.59
C ARG A 13 3.47 -3.96 13.45
N ASP A 14 4.24 -3.20 12.68
CA ASP A 14 3.72 -2.30 11.67
C ASP A 14 3.18 -3.08 10.48
N ALA A 15 3.84 -4.17 10.05
CA ALA A 15 3.31 -5.03 8.99
C ALA A 15 1.94 -5.62 9.34
N PHE A 16 1.68 -5.87 10.63
CA PHE A 16 0.37 -6.32 11.09
C PHE A 16 -0.64 -5.17 11.18
N LEU A 17 -0.33 -4.16 11.98
CA LEU A 17 -1.29 -3.13 12.39
C LEU A 17 -1.53 -2.05 11.34
N ALA A 18 -0.51 -1.68 10.56
CA ALA A 18 -0.63 -0.67 9.51
C ALA A 18 -1.12 -1.26 8.18
N VAL A 19 -0.81 -2.54 7.89
CA VAL A 19 -1.12 -3.16 6.59
C VAL A 19 -2.08 -4.34 6.70
N THR A 20 -1.71 -5.39 7.43
CA THR A 20 -2.43 -6.68 7.41
C THR A 20 -3.89 -6.55 7.84
N VAL A 21 -4.17 -5.84 8.93
CA VAL A 21 -5.54 -5.72 9.46
C VAL A 21 -6.48 -5.03 8.48
N PHE A 22 -6.00 -4.04 7.72
CA PHE A 22 -6.79 -3.34 6.71
C PHE A 22 -6.96 -4.18 5.44
N VAL A 23 -5.92 -4.89 5.00
CA VAL A 23 -6.04 -5.86 3.90
C VAL A 23 -7.04 -6.96 4.26
N ALA A 24 -6.98 -7.50 5.48
CA ALA A 24 -7.92 -8.51 5.97
C ALA A 24 -9.35 -7.99 6.00
N ALA A 25 -9.56 -6.80 6.57
CA ALA A 25 -10.87 -6.15 6.62
C ALA A 25 -11.45 -5.94 5.21
N MET A 26 -10.60 -5.55 4.27
CA MET A 26 -10.98 -5.32 2.89
C MET A 26 -11.37 -6.62 2.17
N VAL A 27 -10.54 -7.65 2.27
CA VAL A 27 -10.81 -8.99 1.70
C VAL A 27 -12.14 -9.52 2.24
N LEU A 28 -12.37 -9.42 3.55
CA LEU A 28 -13.61 -9.85 4.19
C LEU A 28 -14.81 -9.02 3.74
N LEU A 29 -14.67 -7.69 3.70
CA LEU A 29 -15.72 -6.78 3.24
C LEU A 29 -16.14 -7.12 1.80
N PHE A 30 -15.17 -7.37 0.92
CA PHE A 30 -15.46 -7.74 -0.47
C PHE A 30 -16.14 -9.09 -0.58
N SER A 31 -15.66 -10.11 0.13
CA SER A 31 -16.28 -11.44 0.14
C SER A 31 -17.71 -11.38 0.68
N TRP A 32 -17.93 -10.63 1.75
CA TRP A 32 -19.28 -10.36 2.28
C TRP A 32 -20.14 -9.64 1.24
N LEU A 33 -19.70 -8.51 0.71
CA LEU A 33 -20.48 -7.72 -0.26
C LEU A 33 -20.83 -8.53 -1.51
N GLN A 34 -19.93 -9.38 -2.00
CA GLN A 34 -20.19 -10.26 -3.12
C GLN A 34 -21.24 -11.31 -2.80
N TYR A 35 -21.13 -11.95 -1.63
CA TYR A 35 -22.11 -12.91 -1.13
C TYR A 35 -23.51 -12.28 -1.02
N LEU A 36 -23.63 -11.11 -0.37
CA LEU A 36 -24.91 -10.41 -0.23
C LEU A 36 -25.50 -9.92 -1.55
N THR A 37 -24.67 -9.42 -2.46
CA THR A 37 -25.15 -8.81 -3.70
C THR A 37 -25.29 -9.80 -4.86
N ALA A 38 -24.95 -11.08 -4.63
CA ALA A 38 -24.84 -12.11 -5.67
C ALA A 38 -23.98 -11.63 -6.85
N GLY A 39 -22.87 -10.95 -6.56
CA GLY A 39 -21.94 -10.40 -7.55
C GLY A 39 -22.31 -9.05 -8.16
N ARG A 40 -23.52 -8.51 -7.94
CA ARG A 40 -23.96 -7.23 -8.54
C ARG A 40 -23.12 -6.02 -8.14
N PHE A 41 -22.53 -6.02 -6.94
CA PHE A 41 -21.65 -4.95 -6.47
C PHE A 41 -20.42 -4.77 -7.36
N VAL A 42 -19.79 -5.87 -7.76
CA VAL A 42 -18.61 -5.86 -8.63
C VAL A 42 -18.97 -5.30 -10.02
N GLU A 43 -20.13 -5.69 -10.55
CA GLU A 43 -20.63 -5.19 -11.82
C GLU A 43 -20.92 -3.68 -11.78
N TRP A 44 -21.43 -3.17 -10.65
CA TRP A 44 -21.63 -1.74 -10.46
C TRP A 44 -20.32 -0.95 -10.43
N ILE A 45 -19.31 -1.44 -9.71
CA ILE A 45 -17.97 -0.82 -9.70
C ILE A 45 -17.39 -0.81 -11.12
N ARG A 46 -17.47 -1.94 -11.82
CA ARG A 46 -16.96 -2.09 -13.19
C ARG A 46 -17.67 -1.20 -14.20
N SER A 47 -18.99 -1.09 -14.11
CA SER A 47 -19.78 -0.20 -14.98
C SER A 47 -19.53 1.29 -14.70
N SER A 48 -19.08 1.64 -13.50
CA SER A 48 -18.77 3.01 -13.08
C SER A 48 -17.31 3.42 -13.34
N ARG A 49 -16.66 2.85 -14.37
CA ARG A 49 -15.24 3.06 -14.70
C ARG A 49 -14.81 4.53 -14.76
N ARG A 50 -15.71 5.42 -15.22
CA ARG A 50 -15.47 6.87 -15.30
C ARG A 50 -15.26 7.54 -13.95
N TRP A 51 -15.76 7.01 -12.84
CA TRP A 51 -15.62 7.63 -11.52
C TRP A 51 -14.47 7.03 -10.70
N GLN A 52 -13.90 5.91 -11.15
CA GLN A 52 -12.92 5.17 -10.36
C GLN A 52 -11.64 5.98 -10.06
N PRO A 53 -11.00 6.70 -11.02
CA PRO A 53 -9.82 7.51 -10.69
C PRO A 53 -10.11 8.59 -9.65
N LEU A 54 -11.23 9.31 -9.76
CA LEU A 54 -11.60 10.32 -8.76
C LEU A 54 -11.79 9.71 -7.36
N ILE A 55 -12.45 8.56 -7.26
CA ILE A 55 -12.60 7.82 -6.01
C ILE A 55 -11.23 7.38 -5.48
N GLY A 56 -10.33 6.94 -6.36
CA GLY A 56 -8.95 6.61 -6.04
C GLY A 56 -8.21 7.79 -5.42
N ALA A 57 -8.25 8.98 -6.03
CA ALA A 57 -7.63 10.17 -5.47
C ALA A 57 -8.20 10.55 -4.09
N LEU A 58 -9.53 10.46 -3.91
CA LEU A 58 -10.17 10.71 -2.60
C LEU A 58 -9.73 9.69 -1.54
N MET A 59 -9.55 8.43 -1.91
CA MET A 59 -9.04 7.40 -1.01
C MET A 59 -7.57 7.63 -0.67
N GLY A 60 -6.76 8.10 -1.63
CA GLY A 60 -5.36 8.46 -1.43
C GLY A 60 -5.19 9.61 -0.43
N LEU A 61 -6.06 10.63 -0.48
CA LEU A 61 -6.07 11.76 0.47
C LEU A 61 -6.31 11.35 1.94
N THR A 62 -6.75 10.12 2.19
CA THR A 62 -6.98 9.66 3.56
C THR A 62 -5.63 9.51 4.29
N PRO A 63 -5.41 10.20 5.43
CA PRO A 63 -4.20 10.03 6.21
C PRO A 63 -3.99 8.57 6.65
N GLY A 64 -2.73 8.14 6.76
CA GLY A 64 -2.38 6.83 7.31
C GLY A 64 -2.45 5.66 6.33
N CYS A 65 -2.27 5.90 5.03
CA CYS A 65 -2.20 4.94 3.90
C CYS A 65 -3.36 3.92 3.75
N GLY A 66 -4.32 3.85 4.68
CA GLY A 66 -5.39 2.86 4.71
C GLY A 66 -6.27 2.87 3.46
N GLY A 67 -6.63 4.06 2.96
CA GLY A 67 -7.38 4.18 1.70
C GLY A 67 -6.62 3.68 0.48
N ALA A 68 -5.31 3.90 0.45
CA ALA A 68 -4.43 3.41 -0.62
C ALA A 68 -4.22 1.89 -0.54
N ILE A 69 -4.01 1.35 0.66
CA ILE A 69 -3.88 -0.10 0.92
C ILE A 69 -5.13 -0.85 0.47
N ILE A 70 -6.31 -0.27 0.65
CA ILE A 70 -7.61 -0.81 0.19
C ILE A 70 -7.67 -0.93 -1.33
N MET A 71 -7.15 0.05 -2.08
CA MET A 71 -7.24 0.05 -3.56
C MET A 71 -6.39 -1.02 -4.23
N MET A 72 -5.28 -1.45 -3.63
CA MET A 72 -4.36 -2.39 -4.25
C MET A 72 -4.95 -3.80 -4.41
N PRO A 73 -5.58 -4.42 -3.39
CA PRO A 73 -6.35 -5.65 -3.55
C PRO A 73 -7.51 -5.52 -4.53
N MET A 74 -8.20 -4.37 -4.59
CA MET A 74 -9.28 -4.16 -5.58
C MET A 74 -8.76 -4.21 -7.01
N TYR A 75 -7.57 -3.66 -7.24
CA TYR A 75 -6.90 -3.72 -8.53
C TYR A 75 -6.44 -5.14 -8.85
N ALA A 76 -5.79 -5.82 -7.89
CA ALA A 76 -5.33 -7.20 -8.06
C ALA A 76 -6.49 -8.16 -8.41
N ARG A 77 -7.71 -7.89 -7.90
CA ARG A 77 -8.93 -8.64 -8.22
C ARG A 77 -9.65 -8.16 -9.49
N GLY A 78 -9.12 -7.16 -10.19
CA GLY A 78 -9.65 -6.64 -11.44
C GLY A 78 -10.97 -5.87 -11.31
N TYR A 79 -11.21 -5.26 -10.14
CA TYR A 79 -12.40 -4.43 -9.88
C TYR A 79 -12.19 -2.97 -10.28
N VAL A 80 -10.98 -2.45 -10.06
CA VAL A 80 -10.58 -1.09 -10.44
C VAL A 80 -9.52 -1.10 -11.54
N THR A 81 -9.41 0.00 -12.27
CA THR A 81 -8.42 0.18 -13.33
C THR A 81 -7.02 0.47 -12.79
N TYR A 82 -6.02 0.33 -13.66
CA TYR A 82 -4.67 0.78 -13.36
C TYR A 82 -4.61 2.31 -13.16
N GLY A 83 -5.40 3.10 -13.91
CA GLY A 83 -5.52 4.54 -13.68
C GLY A 83 -6.03 4.88 -12.27
N THR A 84 -6.91 4.06 -11.71
CA THR A 84 -7.37 4.21 -10.31
C THR A 84 -6.25 3.97 -9.31
N VAL A 85 -5.39 2.97 -9.54
CA VAL A 85 -4.20 2.73 -8.71
C VAL A 85 -3.27 3.93 -8.74
N LEU A 86 -2.90 4.39 -9.94
CA LEU A 86 -2.02 5.57 -10.09
C LEU A 86 -2.62 6.80 -9.41
N SER A 87 -3.91 7.04 -9.60
CA SER A 87 -4.60 8.16 -8.97
C SER A 87 -4.58 8.11 -7.45
N THR A 88 -4.61 6.90 -6.89
CA THR A 88 -4.59 6.70 -5.44
C THR A 88 -3.18 6.90 -4.87
N LEU A 89 -2.17 6.33 -5.53
CA LEU A 89 -0.76 6.45 -5.12
C LEU A 89 -0.26 7.89 -5.23
N ILE A 90 -0.55 8.59 -6.32
CA ILE A 90 -0.13 10.00 -6.49
C ILE A 90 -0.79 10.92 -5.46
N ALA A 91 -2.04 10.63 -5.07
CA ALA A 91 -2.78 11.46 -4.13
C ALA A 91 -2.43 11.19 -2.66
N THR A 92 -1.68 10.13 -2.36
CA THR A 92 -1.45 9.72 -0.97
C THR A 92 -0.21 10.35 -0.36
N LEU A 93 -0.35 10.82 0.88
CA LEU A 93 0.77 11.26 1.72
C LEU A 93 1.03 10.26 2.87
N GLY A 94 0.32 9.12 2.91
CA GLY A 94 0.53 8.09 3.93
C GLY A 94 0.46 8.63 5.36
N ASP A 95 1.35 8.14 6.22
CA ASP A 95 1.49 8.60 7.62
C ASP A 95 2.10 10.00 7.72
N SER A 96 2.84 10.42 6.69
CA SER A 96 3.49 11.74 6.67
C SER A 96 2.49 12.90 6.60
N ALA A 97 1.25 12.62 6.17
CA ALA A 97 0.13 13.54 6.31
C ALA A 97 -0.10 13.97 7.76
N PHE A 98 0.02 13.04 8.73
CA PHE A 98 -0.14 13.36 10.15
C PHE A 98 0.94 14.32 10.63
N VAL A 99 2.21 14.08 10.25
CA VAL A 99 3.34 14.95 10.58
C VAL A 99 3.11 16.37 10.05
N LEU A 100 2.67 16.50 8.79
CA LEU A 100 2.33 17.79 8.19
C LEU A 100 1.20 18.50 8.95
N PHE A 101 0.07 17.83 9.19
CA PHE A 101 -1.03 18.42 9.96
C PHE A 101 -0.59 18.81 11.37
N GLY A 102 0.28 18.02 11.96
CA GLY A 102 0.90 18.30 13.23
C GLY A 102 1.71 19.55 13.31
N ALA A 103 2.56 19.74 12.32
CA ALA A 103 3.36 20.94 12.17
C ALA A 103 2.46 22.18 12.09
N THR A 104 1.27 22.09 11.47
CA THR A 104 0.31 23.22 11.42
C THR A 104 -0.27 23.61 12.78
N ILE A 105 -0.35 22.67 13.73
CA ILE A 105 -0.82 22.96 15.09
C ILE A 105 0.23 23.77 15.84
N GLN A 106 1.52 23.49 15.61
CA GLN A 106 2.64 24.19 16.23
C GLN A 106 2.93 25.53 15.56
N ASP A 107 2.91 25.54 14.23
CA ASP A 107 3.08 26.72 13.39
C ASP A 107 1.93 26.87 12.38
N PRO A 108 0.94 27.74 12.66
CA PRO A 108 -0.18 27.98 11.77
C PRO A 108 0.20 28.49 10.38
N SER A 109 1.43 29.01 10.18
CA SER A 109 1.89 29.44 8.86
C SER A 109 2.03 28.26 7.87
N LEU A 110 2.25 27.05 8.39
CA LEU A 110 2.34 25.82 7.59
C LEU A 110 0.99 25.32 7.08
N LEU A 111 -0.14 25.90 7.52
CA LEU A 111 -1.47 25.47 7.08
C LEU A 111 -1.64 25.64 5.56
N GLU A 112 -1.15 26.73 5.00
CA GLU A 112 -1.24 27.01 3.57
C GLU A 112 -0.46 25.97 2.73
N PRO A 113 0.86 25.74 2.94
CA PRO A 113 1.58 24.72 2.19
C PRO A 113 0.99 23.31 2.35
N VAL A 114 0.51 22.95 3.54
CA VAL A 114 -0.14 21.65 3.77
C VAL A 114 -1.40 21.49 2.93
N LEU A 115 -2.29 22.49 2.88
CA LEU A 115 -3.49 22.41 2.06
C LEU A 115 -3.15 22.41 0.57
N VAL A 116 -2.14 23.19 0.16
CA VAL A 116 -1.72 23.28 -1.24
C VAL A 116 -1.09 21.96 -1.71
N VAL A 117 -0.21 21.32 -0.93
CA VAL A 117 0.36 20.02 -1.32
C VAL A 117 -0.72 18.94 -1.45
N HIS A 118 -1.68 18.87 -0.53
CA HIS A 118 -2.80 17.92 -0.64
C HIS A 118 -3.67 18.19 -1.87
N LEU A 119 -3.97 19.46 -2.16
CA LEU A 119 -4.75 19.83 -3.34
C LEU A 119 -4.01 19.50 -4.64
N ILE A 120 -2.70 19.76 -4.69
CA ILE A 120 -1.85 19.42 -5.84
C ILE A 120 -1.79 17.91 -6.01
N SER A 121 -1.50 17.13 -4.97
CA SER A 121 -1.46 15.67 -5.03
C SER A 121 -2.80 15.07 -5.46
N PHE A 122 -3.92 15.59 -4.94
CA PHE A 122 -5.27 15.17 -5.37
C PHE A 122 -5.53 15.44 -6.85
N THR A 123 -5.24 16.66 -7.32
CA THR A 123 -5.50 17.06 -8.71
C THR A 123 -4.54 16.37 -9.68
N ALA A 124 -3.27 16.24 -9.32
CA ALA A 124 -2.27 15.46 -10.04
C ALA A 124 -2.71 14.00 -10.13
N GLY A 125 -3.12 13.39 -9.03
CA GLY A 125 -3.55 11.99 -8.99
C GLY A 125 -4.77 11.74 -9.87
N ALA A 126 -5.83 12.53 -9.67
CA ALA A 126 -7.04 12.41 -10.47
C ALA A 126 -6.75 12.60 -11.96
N SER A 127 -6.02 13.67 -12.34
CA SER A 127 -5.71 13.96 -13.74
C SER A 127 -4.83 12.88 -14.37
N TRP A 128 -3.81 12.40 -13.67
CA TRP A 128 -2.91 11.36 -14.16
C TRP A 128 -3.61 10.00 -14.27
N GLY A 129 -4.47 9.65 -13.32
CA GLY A 129 -5.28 8.44 -13.37
C GLY A 129 -6.27 8.43 -14.53
N TYR A 130 -6.97 9.56 -14.76
CA TYR A 130 -7.81 9.74 -15.94
C TYR A 130 -7.01 9.68 -17.24
N GLY A 131 -5.83 10.30 -17.28
CA GLY A 131 -4.91 10.26 -18.41
C GLY A 131 -4.47 8.83 -18.73
N ALA A 132 -4.09 8.07 -17.72
CA ALA A 132 -3.70 6.67 -17.85
C ALA A 132 -4.84 5.81 -18.39
N ASP A 133 -6.06 5.95 -17.86
CA ASP A 133 -7.22 5.21 -18.36
C ASP A 133 -7.60 5.63 -19.79
N TYR A 134 -7.49 6.92 -20.14
CA TYR A 134 -7.76 7.42 -21.49
C TYR A 134 -6.74 6.94 -22.53
N LEU A 135 -5.46 6.89 -22.14
CA LEU A 135 -4.37 6.39 -22.98
C LEU A 135 -4.29 4.87 -23.00
N GLU A 136 -5.15 4.17 -22.27
CA GLU A 136 -5.14 2.70 -22.09
C GLU A 136 -3.78 2.21 -21.57
N ILE A 137 -3.19 2.97 -20.64
CA ILE A 137 -1.97 2.56 -19.93
C ILE A 137 -2.32 1.39 -19.02
N THR A 138 -1.58 0.30 -19.21
CA THR A 138 -1.67 -0.91 -18.38
C THR A 138 -0.25 -1.38 -18.05
N PRO A 139 -0.06 -2.28 -17.07
CA PRO A 139 1.27 -2.83 -16.80
C PRO A 139 1.91 -3.54 -17.99
N SER A 140 1.11 -4.13 -18.89
CA SER A 140 1.58 -4.77 -20.13
C SER A 140 1.81 -3.78 -21.26
N ARG A 141 1.16 -2.61 -21.21
CA ARG A 141 1.28 -1.50 -22.18
C ARG A 141 1.55 -0.20 -21.41
N PRO A 142 2.75 -0.05 -20.83
CA PRO A 142 3.06 1.07 -19.93
C PRO A 142 3.04 2.42 -20.64
N LEU A 143 3.27 2.45 -21.96
CA LEU A 143 3.14 3.67 -22.78
C LEU A 143 1.75 3.82 -23.40
N GLY A 144 0.80 2.94 -23.05
CA GLY A 144 -0.55 2.92 -23.58
C GLY A 144 -0.58 2.85 -25.12
N ARG A 145 -1.50 3.61 -25.71
CA ARG A 145 -1.68 3.74 -27.18
C ARG A 145 -0.48 4.35 -27.92
N LEU A 146 0.50 4.93 -27.22
CA LEU A 146 1.72 5.49 -27.83
C LEU A 146 2.78 4.42 -28.11
N SER A 147 2.62 3.21 -27.55
CA SER A 147 3.49 2.07 -27.85
C SER A 147 3.32 1.67 -29.32
N PHE A 148 4.41 1.70 -30.10
CA PHE A 148 4.40 1.31 -31.51
C PHE A 148 3.72 -0.05 -31.68
N ARG A 149 2.67 -0.07 -32.49
CA ARG A 149 1.87 -1.25 -32.83
C ARG A 149 2.76 -2.30 -33.50
N ASN A 150 3.31 -3.21 -32.71
CA ASN A 150 3.88 -4.44 -33.26
C ASN A 150 2.69 -5.35 -33.60
N THR A 151 2.49 -5.61 -34.89
CA THR A 151 1.28 -6.24 -35.48
C THR A 151 1.03 -7.70 -35.05
N ASN A 152 1.72 -8.20 -34.03
CA ASN A 152 1.67 -9.59 -33.58
C ASN A 152 1.20 -9.79 -32.12
N GLN A 153 0.66 -8.76 -31.45
CA GLN A 153 0.07 -8.95 -30.11
C GLN A 153 -1.40 -9.38 -30.20
N PRO A 154 -1.82 -10.48 -29.55
CA PRO A 154 -3.22 -10.89 -29.50
C PRO A 154 -4.07 -9.84 -28.77
N THR A 155 -5.31 -9.70 -29.23
CA THR A 155 -6.36 -8.81 -28.69
C THR A 155 -6.61 -9.07 -27.20
N GLU A 156 -6.90 -7.98 -26.45
CA GLU A 156 -7.09 -7.79 -24.98
C GLU A 156 -8.06 -8.73 -24.23
N THR A 157 -7.89 -10.03 -24.41
CA THR A 157 -8.42 -11.08 -23.50
C THR A 157 -7.30 -11.59 -22.58
N SER A 158 -6.04 -11.22 -22.89
CA SER A 158 -4.84 -11.78 -22.30
C SER A 158 -4.52 -11.31 -20.88
N THR A 159 -5.03 -10.18 -20.37
CA THR A 159 -4.67 -9.75 -18.99
C THR A 159 -5.33 -10.61 -17.92
N LYS A 160 -6.54 -11.11 -18.18
CA LYS A 160 -7.16 -12.14 -17.34
C LYS A 160 -6.44 -13.47 -17.53
N GLU A 161 -6.16 -13.88 -18.76
CA GLU A 161 -5.54 -15.17 -19.06
C GLU A 161 -4.06 -15.26 -18.64
N GLU A 162 -3.27 -14.18 -18.71
CA GLU A 162 -1.88 -14.12 -18.25
C GLU A 162 -1.78 -14.10 -16.72
N PHE A 163 -2.64 -13.33 -16.02
CA PHE A 163 -2.69 -13.37 -14.55
C PHE A 163 -3.22 -14.71 -14.05
N VAL A 164 -4.27 -15.25 -14.68
CA VAL A 164 -4.80 -16.59 -14.39
C VAL A 164 -3.74 -17.64 -14.69
N ASN A 165 -3.04 -17.62 -15.82
CA ASN A 165 -1.98 -18.59 -16.11
C ASN A 165 -0.74 -18.44 -15.22
N GLU A 166 -0.25 -17.22 -14.94
CA GLU A 166 0.96 -17.03 -14.13
C GLU A 166 0.67 -17.37 -12.65
N SER A 167 -0.50 -16.97 -12.14
CA SER A 167 -0.95 -17.43 -10.83
C SER A 167 -1.23 -18.94 -10.83
N LEU A 168 -1.94 -19.51 -11.81
CA LEU A 168 -2.16 -20.96 -11.91
C LEU A 168 -0.87 -21.76 -12.06
N ASP A 169 0.15 -21.29 -12.79
CA ASP A 169 1.41 -22.01 -12.97
C ASP A 169 2.22 -22.05 -11.66
N ILE A 170 2.22 -20.95 -10.90
CA ILE A 170 2.84 -20.91 -9.57
C ILE A 170 2.03 -21.75 -8.58
N ILE A 171 0.71 -21.62 -8.59
CA ILE A 171 -0.25 -22.28 -7.69
C ILE A 171 -0.33 -23.79 -7.95
N SER A 172 -0.33 -24.23 -9.21
CA SER A 172 -0.36 -25.64 -9.63
C SER A 172 0.95 -26.38 -9.39
N SER A 173 2.06 -25.64 -9.20
CA SER A 173 3.35 -26.21 -8.83
C SER A 173 3.45 -26.64 -7.36
N PHE A 174 2.48 -26.24 -6.51
CA PHE A 174 2.46 -26.63 -5.10
C PHE A 174 1.87 -28.04 -4.88
N PRO A 175 2.35 -28.78 -3.87
CA PRO A 175 1.79 -30.06 -3.48
C PRO A 175 0.30 -29.93 -3.10
N ARG A 176 -0.52 -30.88 -3.53
CA ARG A 176 -1.95 -30.94 -3.18
C ARG A 176 -2.15 -31.29 -1.71
N GLU A 177 -3.21 -30.77 -1.10
CA GLU A 177 -3.53 -31.02 0.30
C GLU A 177 -3.93 -32.49 0.53
N GLU A 178 -3.27 -33.16 1.48
CA GLU A 178 -3.71 -34.47 1.96
C GLU A 178 -4.58 -34.29 3.22
N PRO A 179 -5.85 -34.72 3.20
CA PRO A 179 -6.73 -34.64 4.36
C PRO A 179 -6.13 -35.37 5.57
N GLY A 180 -6.05 -34.69 6.72
CA GLY A 180 -5.57 -35.27 7.99
C GLY A 180 -4.16 -34.88 8.43
N THR A 181 -3.44 -34.10 7.63
CA THR A 181 -2.11 -33.56 7.99
C THR A 181 -2.16 -32.47 9.06
N LEU A 182 -1.03 -32.19 9.71
CA LEU A 182 -0.89 -31.11 10.71
C LEU A 182 -1.16 -29.73 10.08
N SER A 183 -0.74 -29.54 8.83
CA SER A 183 -0.99 -28.32 8.03
C SER A 183 -2.49 -28.06 7.85
N HIS A 184 -3.27 -29.07 7.44
CA HIS A 184 -4.73 -28.96 7.30
C HIS A 184 -5.41 -28.52 8.61
N ARG A 185 -5.00 -29.07 9.76
CA ARG A 185 -5.54 -28.67 11.07
C ARG A 185 -5.17 -27.24 11.45
N ILE A 186 -3.95 -26.80 11.17
CA ILE A 186 -3.52 -25.42 11.44
C ILE A 186 -4.30 -24.43 10.59
N VAL A 187 -4.52 -24.72 9.31
CA VAL A 187 -5.29 -23.83 8.41
C VAL A 187 -6.76 -23.77 8.83
N HIS A 188 -7.42 -24.91 9.04
CA HIS A 188 -8.85 -24.99 9.35
C HIS A 188 -9.24 -24.68 10.81
N SER A 189 -8.30 -24.67 11.76
CA SER A 189 -8.59 -24.27 13.15
C SER A 189 -7.89 -22.97 13.55
N GLY A 190 -6.70 -22.70 12.99
CA GLY A 190 -5.89 -21.52 13.30
C GLY A 190 -6.46 -20.22 12.72
N TYR A 191 -7.19 -20.26 11.60
CA TYR A 191 -7.79 -19.06 11.01
C TYR A 191 -8.74 -18.33 11.98
N ARG A 192 -9.44 -19.07 12.87
CA ARG A 192 -10.34 -18.47 13.88
C ARG A 192 -9.59 -17.64 14.91
N VAL A 193 -8.46 -18.15 15.39
CA VAL A 193 -7.58 -17.42 16.32
C VAL A 193 -6.99 -16.20 15.63
N TRP A 194 -6.54 -16.37 14.39
CA TRP A 194 -6.01 -15.27 13.58
C TRP A 194 -7.05 -14.18 13.35
N TRP A 195 -8.31 -14.52 13.02
CA TRP A 195 -9.38 -13.54 12.86
C TRP A 195 -9.72 -12.83 14.17
N ALA A 196 -9.68 -13.52 15.32
CA ALA A 196 -9.88 -12.87 16.62
C ALA A 196 -8.79 -11.82 16.89
N VAL A 197 -7.51 -12.16 16.68
CA VAL A 197 -6.38 -11.22 16.82
C VAL A 197 -6.48 -10.09 15.79
N THR A 198 -6.83 -10.41 14.54
CA THR A 198 -6.99 -9.42 13.47
C THR A 198 -8.15 -8.46 13.76
N SER A 199 -9.22 -8.91 14.39
CA SER A 199 -10.34 -8.03 14.78
C SER A 199 -9.91 -7.04 15.86
N VAL A 200 -9.16 -7.50 16.87
CA VAL A 200 -8.57 -6.60 17.88
C VAL A 200 -7.55 -5.66 17.23
N GLY A 201 -6.70 -6.20 16.35
CA GLY A 201 -5.71 -5.44 15.59
C GLY A 201 -6.33 -4.37 14.71
N LEU A 202 -7.49 -4.62 14.09
CA LEU A 202 -8.20 -3.64 13.28
C LEU A 202 -8.69 -2.48 14.13
N VAL A 203 -9.25 -2.76 15.32
CA VAL A 203 -9.63 -1.70 16.27
C VAL A 203 -8.40 -0.89 16.67
N LEU A 204 -7.29 -1.55 17.01
CA LEU A 204 -6.04 -0.86 17.36
C LEU A 204 -5.43 -0.07 16.20
N GLY A 205 -5.48 -0.59 14.96
CA GLY A 205 -5.02 0.11 13.76
C GLY A 205 -5.85 1.35 13.47
N ILE A 206 -7.17 1.28 13.65
CA ILE A 206 -8.04 2.46 13.58
C ILE A 206 -7.70 3.45 14.70
N MET A 207 -7.50 2.98 15.93
CA MET A 207 -7.08 3.84 17.05
C MET A 207 -5.71 4.48 16.80
N LEU A 208 -4.78 3.76 16.16
CA LEU A 208 -3.46 4.26 15.80
C LEU A 208 -3.56 5.45 14.84
N ILE A 209 -4.44 5.38 13.83
CA ILE A 209 -4.77 6.52 12.94
C ILE A 209 -5.26 7.72 13.76
N PHE A 210 -6.14 7.51 14.75
CA PHE A 210 -6.61 8.59 15.63
C PHE A 210 -5.50 9.15 16.53
N TRP A 211 -4.60 8.31 17.04
CA TRP A 211 -3.49 8.74 17.87
C TRP A 211 -2.45 9.53 17.08
N PHE A 212 -2.12 9.12 15.85
CA PHE A 212 -1.29 9.93 14.96
C PHE A 212 -1.95 11.27 14.61
N ALA A 213 -3.29 11.31 14.52
CA ALA A 213 -4.02 12.56 14.30
C ALA A 213 -4.01 13.49 15.54
N GLU A 214 -3.91 12.93 16.76
CA GLU A 214 -3.87 13.70 18.02
C GLU A 214 -2.45 14.17 18.35
N ASP A 215 -1.47 13.28 18.24
CA ASP A 215 -0.04 13.57 18.40
C ASP A 215 0.75 13.10 17.16
N PRO A 216 1.06 14.01 16.25
CA PRO A 216 1.86 13.78 15.05
C PRO A 216 3.27 13.25 15.29
N ASN A 217 3.83 13.56 16.47
CA ASN A 217 5.17 13.12 16.86
C ASN A 217 5.12 11.80 17.65
N TYR A 218 3.93 11.25 17.89
CA TYR A 218 3.78 9.96 18.52
C TYR A 218 4.39 8.90 17.62
N SER A 219 5.48 8.28 18.07
CA SER A 219 6.06 7.08 17.47
C SER A 219 5.90 5.94 18.47
N PRO A 220 5.08 4.91 18.20
CA PRO A 220 4.87 3.85 19.18
C PRO A 220 6.19 3.15 19.50
N GLU A 221 6.54 3.06 20.78
CA GLU A 221 7.76 2.38 21.23
C GLU A 221 7.50 0.88 21.46
N ILE A 222 8.56 0.07 21.40
CA ILE A 222 8.47 -1.35 21.77
C ILE A 222 8.49 -1.47 23.29
N THR A 223 7.32 -1.65 23.89
CA THR A 223 7.15 -1.92 25.32
C THR A 223 6.40 -3.23 25.55
N TRP A 224 6.71 -3.88 26.67
CA TRP A 224 6.15 -5.19 27.03
C TRP A 224 5.00 -5.08 28.04
N ASP A 225 4.72 -3.88 28.56
CA ASP A 225 3.64 -3.64 29.52
C ASP A 225 2.28 -3.53 28.81
N ILE A 226 1.48 -4.59 28.92
CA ILE A 226 0.15 -4.69 28.29
C ILE A 226 -0.88 -3.67 28.82
N SER A 227 -0.61 -3.01 29.94
CA SER A 227 -1.49 -1.95 30.45
C SER A 227 -1.30 -0.62 29.72
N THR A 228 -0.19 -0.47 28.99
CA THR A 228 0.11 0.71 28.18
C THR A 228 -0.43 0.56 26.76
N ARG A 229 -0.72 1.70 26.09
CA ARG A 229 -1.18 1.72 24.69
C ARG A 229 -0.16 1.08 23.76
N ASP A 230 1.11 1.48 23.88
CA ASP A 230 2.24 0.98 23.10
C ASP A 230 2.48 -0.53 23.33
N GLY A 231 2.24 -1.01 24.55
CA GLY A 231 2.37 -2.44 24.86
C GLY A 231 1.27 -3.27 24.24
N LEU A 232 0.03 -2.77 24.20
CA LEU A 232 -1.06 -3.40 23.45
C LEU A 232 -0.74 -3.49 21.96
N LEU A 233 -0.24 -2.39 21.36
CA LEU A 233 0.19 -2.37 19.96
C LEU A 233 1.30 -3.41 19.71
N THR A 234 2.31 -3.43 20.56
CA THR A 234 3.45 -4.36 20.47
C THR A 234 3.00 -5.81 20.53
N TRP A 235 2.22 -6.19 21.55
CA TRP A 235 1.74 -7.56 21.71
C TRP A 235 0.83 -8.01 20.56
N VAL A 236 -0.17 -7.20 20.20
CA VAL A 236 -1.11 -7.57 19.14
C VAL A 236 -0.41 -7.63 17.79
N GLY A 237 0.48 -6.69 17.50
CA GLY A 237 1.27 -6.67 16.27
C GLY A 237 2.18 -7.90 16.12
N ILE A 238 2.96 -8.23 17.15
CA ILE A 238 3.88 -9.38 17.12
C ILE A 238 3.09 -10.70 17.04
N ILE A 239 2.04 -10.88 17.86
CA ILE A 239 1.22 -12.09 17.84
C ILE A 239 0.55 -12.22 16.46
N GLY A 240 -0.03 -11.14 15.94
CA GLY A 240 -0.69 -11.12 14.64
C GLY A 240 0.23 -11.49 13.49
N THR A 241 1.42 -10.88 13.42
CA THR A 241 2.43 -11.23 12.41
C THR A 241 2.92 -12.66 12.56
N THR A 242 3.17 -13.12 13.79
CA THR A 242 3.59 -14.51 14.04
C THR A 242 2.53 -15.51 13.58
N LEU A 243 1.25 -15.28 13.90
CA LEU A 243 0.15 -16.11 13.43
C LEU A 243 0.03 -16.09 11.91
N SER A 244 0.26 -14.93 11.28
CA SER A 244 0.26 -14.79 9.82
C SER A 244 1.40 -15.61 9.18
N ILE A 245 2.60 -15.60 9.76
CA ILE A 245 3.71 -16.44 9.31
C ILE A 245 3.37 -17.93 9.47
N ILE A 246 2.80 -18.33 10.62
CA ILE A 246 2.39 -19.72 10.86
C ILE A 246 1.35 -20.16 9.84
N LEU A 247 0.33 -19.34 9.58
CA LEU A 247 -0.71 -19.62 8.60
C LEU A 247 -0.15 -19.70 7.18
N TYR A 248 0.74 -18.78 6.79
CA TYR A 248 1.38 -18.82 5.48
C TYR A 248 2.24 -20.07 5.27
N LEU A 249 3.05 -20.44 6.27
CA LEU A 249 3.87 -21.65 6.20
C LEU A 249 3.02 -22.91 6.17
N ALA A 250 1.89 -22.93 6.91
CA ALA A 250 0.94 -24.03 6.89
C ALA A 250 0.13 -24.09 5.59
N SER A 251 -0.21 -22.95 4.97
CA SER A 251 -0.94 -22.87 3.72
C SER A 251 -0.08 -23.12 2.48
N LYS A 252 1.24 -23.28 2.63
CA LYS A 252 2.14 -23.65 1.51
C LYS A 252 1.81 -25.01 0.86
N SER A 253 0.94 -25.82 1.48
CA SER A 253 0.35 -27.06 0.94
C SER A 253 -1.08 -26.88 0.36
N PHE A 254 -1.67 -25.69 0.46
CA PHE A 254 -3.09 -25.41 0.24
C PHE A 254 -3.38 -24.79 -1.13
N PHE A 255 -2.40 -24.17 -1.79
CA PHE A 255 -2.69 -23.31 -2.94
C PHE A 255 -3.15 -24.05 -4.20
N ALA A 256 -2.87 -25.35 -4.40
CA ALA A 256 -3.09 -26.01 -5.70
C ALA A 256 -4.54 -26.36 -6.12
N ASP A 257 -5.59 -25.96 -5.38
CA ASP A 257 -6.97 -26.46 -5.61
C ASP A 257 -7.95 -25.47 -6.30
N ASP A 258 -7.42 -24.41 -6.91
CA ASP A 258 -8.23 -23.42 -7.64
C ASP A 258 -8.44 -23.81 -9.12
N THR A 259 -9.04 -24.99 -9.36
CA THR A 259 -9.74 -25.25 -10.63
C THR A 259 -11.11 -24.58 -10.63
N GLU A 260 -11.52 -23.97 -11.76
CA GLU A 260 -12.79 -23.24 -11.94
C GLU A 260 -14.07 -23.96 -11.45
N ALA A 261 -14.01 -25.28 -11.25
CA ALA A 261 -15.11 -26.08 -10.70
C ALA A 261 -15.37 -25.85 -9.19
N THR A 262 -14.42 -25.31 -8.42
CA THR A 262 -14.51 -25.22 -6.94
C THR A 262 -14.99 -23.85 -6.44
N ILE A 263 -14.94 -22.79 -7.26
CA ILE A 263 -15.37 -21.44 -6.86
C ILE A 263 -16.88 -21.39 -6.56
N GLY A 264 -17.69 -22.19 -7.26
CA GLY A 264 -19.13 -22.30 -7.05
C GLY A 264 -19.53 -22.96 -5.73
N ASP A 265 -18.76 -23.97 -5.26
CA ASP A 265 -19.02 -24.67 -3.99
C ASP A 265 -18.45 -23.90 -2.79
N LYS A 266 -17.32 -23.20 -2.95
CA LYS A 266 -16.67 -22.39 -1.89
C LYS A 266 -17.51 -21.18 -1.43
N LEU A 267 -18.41 -20.65 -2.28
CA LEU A 267 -19.30 -19.53 -1.94
C LEU A 267 -20.47 -19.92 -1.02
N ASN A 268 -20.73 -21.21 -0.82
CA ASN A 268 -21.81 -21.69 0.04
C ASN A 268 -21.40 -21.89 1.51
N SER A 269 -20.10 -21.80 1.82
CA SER A 269 -19.55 -21.98 3.17
C SER A 269 -18.80 -20.72 3.63
N LEU A 270 -19.33 -20.06 4.67
CA LEU A 270 -18.68 -18.92 5.30
C LEU A 270 -17.32 -19.30 5.91
N ASP A 271 -17.19 -20.52 6.44
CA ASP A 271 -15.94 -21.00 7.03
C ASP A 271 -14.84 -21.10 5.97
N GLU A 272 -15.15 -21.67 4.80
CA GLU A 272 -14.20 -21.79 3.69
C GLU A 272 -13.77 -20.41 3.17
N THR A 273 -14.73 -19.49 3.04
CA THR A 273 -14.47 -18.10 2.63
C THR A 273 -13.53 -17.39 3.62
N LEU A 274 -13.73 -17.58 4.93
CA LEU A 274 -12.91 -16.98 5.98
C LEU A 274 -11.51 -17.61 6.06
N THR A 275 -11.39 -18.91 5.84
CA THR A 275 -10.10 -19.62 5.82
C THR A 275 -9.27 -19.21 4.61
N HIS A 276 -9.91 -19.09 3.44
CA HIS A 276 -9.25 -18.60 2.22
C HIS A 276 -8.80 -17.14 2.38
N ALA A 277 -9.68 -16.26 2.86
CA ALA A 277 -9.37 -14.87 3.14
C ALA A 277 -8.20 -14.70 4.12
N ALA A 278 -8.17 -15.49 5.20
CA ALA A 278 -7.07 -15.47 6.17
C ALA A 278 -5.75 -15.93 5.56
N SER A 279 -5.75 -17.02 4.79
CA SER A 279 -4.55 -17.56 4.13
C SER A 279 -4.00 -16.62 3.07
N GLU A 280 -4.90 -16.02 2.29
CA GLU A 280 -4.60 -15.01 1.28
C GLU A 280 -3.99 -13.75 1.91
N THR A 281 -4.50 -13.32 3.07
CA THR A 281 -3.96 -12.16 3.80
C THR A 281 -2.61 -12.50 4.43
N ALA A 282 -2.47 -13.66 5.05
CA ALA A 282 -1.23 -14.13 5.67
C ALA A 282 -0.05 -14.19 4.68
N PHE A 283 -0.32 -14.59 3.44
CA PHE A 283 0.65 -14.50 2.33
C PHE A 283 1.14 -13.06 2.11
N VAL A 284 0.23 -12.08 2.08
CA VAL A 284 0.59 -10.67 1.92
C VAL A 284 1.41 -10.18 3.11
N THR A 285 0.99 -10.50 4.34
CA THR A 285 1.71 -10.12 5.57
C THR A 285 3.15 -10.60 5.57
N PHE A 286 3.40 -11.85 5.18
CA PHE A 286 4.76 -12.42 5.15
C PHE A 286 5.70 -11.61 4.23
N TRP A 287 5.21 -11.23 3.05
CA TRP A 287 6.00 -10.48 2.10
C TRP A 287 6.10 -8.98 2.43
N VAL A 288 5.05 -8.37 2.99
CA VAL A 288 5.10 -7.00 3.52
C VAL A 288 6.15 -6.91 4.64
N LEU A 289 6.14 -7.85 5.59
CA LEU A 289 7.18 -7.94 6.62
C LEU A 289 8.57 -8.07 6.00
N SER A 290 8.73 -8.95 5.01
CA SER A 290 10.01 -9.14 4.32
C SER A 290 10.48 -7.84 3.66
N ALA A 291 9.56 -7.08 3.07
CA ALA A 291 9.87 -5.81 2.43
C ALA A 291 10.26 -4.72 3.44
N TYR A 292 9.55 -4.59 4.57
CA TYR A 292 9.95 -3.71 5.67
C TYR A 292 11.34 -4.06 6.22
N LEU A 293 11.63 -5.34 6.45
CA LEU A 293 12.95 -5.77 6.94
C LEU A 293 14.06 -5.46 5.94
N VAL A 294 13.82 -5.64 4.64
CA VAL A 294 14.79 -5.29 3.58
C VAL A 294 14.98 -3.78 3.51
N PHE A 295 13.91 -2.99 3.61
CA PHE A 295 13.97 -1.53 3.60
C PHE A 295 14.77 -1.00 4.80
N GLU A 296 14.44 -1.43 6.02
CA GLU A 296 15.16 -1.04 7.24
C GLU A 296 16.63 -1.49 7.22
N ALA A 297 16.91 -2.69 6.71
CA ALA A 297 18.27 -3.15 6.50
C ALA A 297 19.02 -2.29 5.46
N ALA A 298 18.36 -1.90 4.37
CA ALA A 298 18.95 -1.03 3.36
C ALA A 298 19.23 0.38 3.90
N MET A 299 18.34 0.94 4.72
CA MET A 299 18.54 2.25 5.32
C MET A 299 19.63 2.26 6.39
N SER A 300 19.68 1.23 7.24
CA SER A 300 20.75 1.09 8.24
C SER A 300 22.15 0.90 7.62
N LEU A 301 22.24 0.38 6.39
CA LEU A 301 23.49 0.25 5.64
C LEU A 301 23.79 1.45 4.72
N GLY A 302 22.75 2.15 4.26
CA GLY A 302 22.81 3.14 3.17
C GLY A 302 23.22 4.54 3.60
N GLY A 303 23.02 4.91 4.87
CA GLY A 303 23.58 6.14 5.46
C GLY A 303 23.36 7.42 4.64
N ILE A 304 22.20 7.59 4.01
CA ILE A 304 21.86 8.84 3.32
C ILE A 304 21.84 9.94 4.37
N SER A 305 22.80 10.87 4.28
CA SER A 305 22.98 11.90 5.29
C SER A 305 22.05 13.08 5.04
N GLU A 306 21.42 13.61 6.09
CA GLU A 306 20.64 14.87 6.04
C GLU A 306 21.48 16.02 5.45
N SER A 307 22.82 15.97 5.57
CA SER A 307 23.75 16.93 5.00
C SER A 307 23.80 16.94 3.46
N ASP A 308 23.54 15.81 2.79
CA ASP A 308 23.49 15.77 1.33
C ASP A 308 22.23 16.48 0.79
N LEU A 309 21.12 16.38 1.54
CA LEU A 309 19.87 17.09 1.26
C LEU A 309 20.02 18.61 1.45
N ALA A 310 20.65 19.05 2.54
CA ALA A 310 20.81 20.47 2.86
C ALA A 310 21.71 21.23 1.86
N SER A 311 22.67 20.55 1.23
CA SER A 311 23.57 21.19 0.26
C SER A 311 22.92 21.48 -1.10
N ASN A 312 21.81 20.81 -1.43
CA ASN A 312 21.06 20.95 -2.68
C ASN A 312 19.56 21.15 -2.43
N GLY A 313 19.18 21.79 -1.32
CA GLY A 313 17.79 21.91 -0.87
C GLY A 313 16.87 22.77 -1.74
N ASP A 314 17.44 23.56 -2.64
CA ASP A 314 16.73 24.41 -3.59
C ASP A 314 17.20 24.18 -5.04
N GLY A 315 16.32 24.44 -5.99
CA GLY A 315 16.56 24.32 -7.42
C GLY A 315 16.22 22.95 -8.02
N VAL A 316 16.60 22.79 -9.29
CA VAL A 316 16.23 21.62 -10.11
C VAL A 316 16.76 20.31 -9.50
N MET A 317 17.95 20.35 -8.90
CA MET A 317 18.55 19.17 -8.27
C MET A 317 17.76 18.73 -7.04
N ALA A 318 17.28 19.68 -6.22
CA ALA A 318 16.43 19.41 -5.07
C ALA A 318 15.17 18.62 -5.47
N VAL A 319 14.49 19.11 -6.50
CA VAL A 319 13.27 18.48 -7.04
C VAL A 319 13.54 17.07 -7.53
N ILE A 320 14.64 16.85 -8.27
CA ILE A 320 14.98 15.53 -8.80
C ILE A 320 15.34 14.56 -7.67
N LEU A 321 16.14 14.99 -6.69
CA LEU A 321 16.54 14.15 -5.56
C LEU A 321 15.34 13.81 -4.67
N ALA A 322 14.49 14.79 -4.36
CA ALA A 322 13.29 14.59 -3.57
C ALA A 322 12.31 13.62 -4.27
N ALA A 323 12.12 13.74 -5.58
CA ALA A 323 11.33 12.79 -6.37
C ALA A 323 11.96 11.39 -6.42
N ALA A 324 13.29 11.30 -6.51
CA ALA A 324 14.00 10.02 -6.51
C ALA A 324 13.90 9.31 -5.16
N ILE A 325 13.92 10.04 -4.04
CA ILE A 325 13.69 9.48 -2.71
C ILE A 325 12.28 8.89 -2.59
N GLY A 326 11.28 9.49 -3.26
CA GLY A 326 9.92 8.95 -3.31
C GLY A 326 9.82 7.60 -4.03
N LEU A 327 10.80 7.20 -4.85
CA LEU A 327 10.82 5.85 -5.44
C LEU A 327 11.02 4.74 -4.41
N ILE A 328 11.47 5.10 -3.19
CA ILE A 328 11.71 4.15 -2.12
C ILE A 328 10.38 3.94 -1.38
N PRO A 329 9.74 2.76 -1.50
CA PRO A 329 8.47 2.52 -0.85
C PRO A 329 8.62 2.54 0.66
N GLY A 330 7.62 3.09 1.33
CA GLY A 330 7.63 3.28 2.77
C GLY A 330 7.12 4.67 3.16
N CYS A 331 6.56 4.81 4.35
CA CYS A 331 6.30 6.15 4.91
C CYS A 331 7.58 6.87 5.36
N GLY A 332 8.63 6.14 5.77
CA GLY A 332 9.89 6.69 6.28
C GLY A 332 10.56 7.73 5.37
N PRO A 333 10.85 7.43 4.09
CA PRO A 333 11.48 8.39 3.17
C PRO A 333 10.64 9.66 2.95
N GLN A 334 9.31 9.54 3.05
CA GLN A 334 8.39 10.67 2.95
C GLN A 334 8.39 11.54 4.21
N ILE A 335 8.43 10.91 5.38
CA ILE A 335 8.54 11.60 6.67
C ILE A 335 9.83 12.43 6.69
N ILE A 336 10.97 11.87 6.26
CA ILE A 336 12.25 12.59 6.18
C ILE A 336 12.14 13.82 5.26
N ALA A 337 11.50 13.69 4.10
CA ALA A 337 11.31 14.82 3.19
C ALA A 337 10.43 15.91 3.81
N ILE A 338 9.34 15.52 4.49
CA ILE A 338 8.42 16.45 5.16
C ILE A 338 9.07 17.15 6.35
N THR A 339 9.80 16.42 7.19
CA THR A 339 10.53 17.03 8.32
C THR A 339 11.60 17.97 7.79
N SER A 340 12.31 17.60 6.73
CA SER A 340 13.27 18.48 6.05
C SER A 340 12.61 19.75 5.51
N TYR A 341 11.38 19.66 4.99
CA TYR A 341 10.64 20.85 4.55
C TYR A 341 10.26 21.74 5.73
N ILE A 342 9.72 21.17 6.80
CA ILE A 342 9.33 21.88 8.03
C ILE A 342 10.53 22.59 8.67
N GLU A 343 11.72 21.98 8.59
CA GLU A 343 12.97 22.56 9.08
C GLU A 343 13.60 23.60 8.12
N GLY A 344 12.98 23.85 6.96
CA GLY A 344 13.47 24.78 5.94
C GLY A 344 14.69 24.28 5.17
N ILE A 345 14.93 22.96 5.16
CA ILE A 345 16.06 22.32 4.46
C ILE A 345 15.74 22.13 2.98
N ILE A 346 14.52 21.72 2.63
CA ILE A 346 14.08 21.55 1.23
C ILE A 346 12.97 22.53 0.86
N SER A 347 12.96 22.98 -0.39
CA SER A 347 11.95 23.89 -0.95
C SER A 347 10.58 23.23 -1.15
N PHE A 348 9.50 24.04 -1.22
CA PHE A 348 8.15 23.54 -1.46
C PHE A 348 8.00 22.76 -2.79
N PRO A 349 8.60 23.18 -3.92
CA PRO A 349 8.61 22.39 -5.14
C PRO A 349 9.23 20.98 -4.98
N ALA A 350 10.28 20.86 -4.15
CA ALA A 350 10.91 19.58 -3.86
C ALA A 350 10.00 18.69 -2.99
N LEU A 351 9.32 19.29 -1.99
CA LEU A 351 8.30 18.60 -1.19
C LEU A 351 7.19 18.03 -2.10
N VAL A 352 6.62 18.84 -2.99
CA VAL A 352 5.54 18.40 -3.90
C VAL A 352 6.01 17.26 -4.80
N ALA A 353 7.24 17.35 -5.32
CA ALA A 353 7.81 16.31 -6.15
C ALA A 353 7.93 14.98 -5.41
N ASN A 354 8.45 15.01 -4.18
CA ASN A 354 8.50 13.83 -3.29
C ASN A 354 7.09 13.29 -3.00
N ALA A 355 6.17 14.16 -2.58
CA ALA A 355 4.82 13.79 -2.17
C ALA A 355 4.03 13.08 -3.28
N ILE A 356 4.20 13.49 -4.54
CA ILE A 356 3.55 12.83 -5.69
C ILE A 356 4.27 11.54 -6.10
N SER A 357 5.60 11.52 -6.02
CA SER A 357 6.41 10.38 -6.45
C SER A 357 6.39 9.20 -5.47
N GLN A 358 5.94 9.44 -4.24
CA GLN A 358 5.96 8.45 -3.17
C GLN A 358 4.68 7.59 -3.17
N ASP A 359 4.86 6.29 -3.35
CA ASP A 359 3.77 5.32 -3.37
C ASP A 359 3.35 4.87 -1.94
N GLY A 360 4.21 5.11 -0.94
CA GLY A 360 3.99 4.75 0.46
C GLY A 360 3.87 3.24 0.70
N ASP A 361 3.32 2.86 1.85
CA ASP A 361 3.18 1.45 2.24
C ASP A 361 2.18 0.67 1.37
N ALA A 362 1.31 1.39 0.65
CA ALA A 362 0.37 0.79 -0.28
C ALA A 362 1.08 0.09 -1.44
N LEU A 363 2.32 0.46 -1.79
CA LEU A 363 3.05 -0.25 -2.84
C LEU A 363 3.33 -1.71 -2.46
N PHE A 364 3.52 -2.04 -1.18
CA PHE A 364 3.91 -3.39 -0.77
C PHE A 364 2.84 -4.45 -1.12
N PRO A 365 1.54 -4.29 -0.76
CA PRO A 365 0.50 -5.20 -1.24
C PRO A 365 0.45 -5.34 -2.76
N LEU A 366 0.65 -4.25 -3.52
CA LEU A 366 0.65 -4.29 -4.98
C LEU A 366 1.87 -5.04 -5.53
N LEU A 367 3.06 -4.83 -4.96
CA LEU A 367 4.30 -5.49 -5.35
C LEU A 367 4.19 -7.01 -5.19
N VAL A 368 3.57 -7.45 -4.10
CA VAL A 368 3.35 -8.87 -3.79
C VAL A 368 2.33 -9.50 -4.74
N ARG A 369 1.31 -8.75 -5.16
CA ARG A 369 0.21 -9.28 -5.98
C ARG A 369 0.43 -9.14 -7.48
N HIS A 370 1.11 -8.08 -7.90
CA HIS A 370 1.29 -7.74 -9.29
C HIS A 370 2.58 -6.93 -9.46
N ARG A 371 3.72 -7.63 -9.38
CA ARG A 371 5.07 -7.04 -9.46
C ARG A 371 5.23 -6.06 -10.62
N THR A 372 4.81 -6.43 -11.82
CA THR A 372 4.91 -5.57 -13.02
C THR A 372 4.10 -4.28 -12.89
N ALA A 373 2.91 -4.35 -12.29
CA ALA A 373 2.07 -3.17 -12.07
C ALA A 373 2.69 -2.24 -11.02
N SER A 374 3.25 -2.80 -9.94
CA SER A 374 3.97 -2.04 -8.92
C SER A 374 5.20 -1.34 -9.47
N LEU A 375 6.08 -2.05 -10.20
CA LEU A 375 7.29 -1.46 -10.78
C LEU A 375 6.95 -0.33 -11.76
N TRP A 376 5.94 -0.54 -12.62
CA TRP A 376 5.49 0.53 -13.50
C TRP A 376 4.78 1.64 -12.75
N ALA A 377 4.09 1.37 -11.63
CA ALA A 377 3.38 2.41 -10.88
C ALA A 377 4.38 3.44 -10.35
N THR A 378 5.48 2.98 -9.75
CA THR A 378 6.57 3.84 -9.25
C THR A 378 7.20 4.70 -10.35
N VAL A 379 7.29 4.20 -11.59
CA VAL A 379 7.71 5.02 -12.74
C VAL A 379 6.64 6.05 -13.11
N HIS A 380 5.37 5.65 -13.10
CA HIS A 380 4.25 6.52 -13.46
C HIS A 380 3.91 7.55 -12.37
N THR A 381 4.33 7.38 -11.13
CA THR A 381 4.20 8.35 -10.04
C THR A 381 5.38 9.32 -10.01
N LEU A 382 6.59 8.87 -10.39
CA LEU A 382 7.77 9.73 -10.57
C LEU A 382 7.54 10.84 -11.61
N LEU A 383 6.98 10.50 -12.78
CA LEU A 383 6.79 11.43 -13.88
C LEU A 383 5.95 12.67 -13.51
N PRO A 384 4.73 12.55 -12.94
CA PRO A 384 3.99 13.71 -12.48
C PRO A 384 4.70 14.40 -11.32
N GLY A 385 5.42 13.69 -10.44
CA GLY A 385 6.14 14.32 -9.33
C GLY A 385 7.21 15.29 -9.82
N LEU A 386 8.04 14.85 -10.76
CA LEU A 386 9.02 15.71 -11.43
C LEU A 386 8.33 16.84 -12.21
N ALA A 387 7.25 16.55 -12.94
CA ALA A 387 6.57 17.54 -13.76
C ALA A 387 5.97 18.68 -12.91
N PHE A 388 5.24 18.35 -11.85
CA PHE A 388 4.63 19.33 -10.96
C PHE A 388 5.69 20.08 -10.12
N GLY A 389 6.69 19.38 -9.58
CA GLY A 389 7.78 20.01 -8.85
C GLY A 389 8.58 20.99 -9.70
N LEU A 390 9.00 20.60 -10.90
CA LEU A 390 9.75 21.48 -11.81
C LEU A 390 8.89 22.66 -12.30
N LEU A 391 7.58 22.45 -12.50
CA LEU A 391 6.65 23.51 -12.87
C LEU A 391 6.51 24.55 -11.75
N LEU A 392 6.35 24.13 -10.50
CA LEU A 392 6.28 25.04 -9.36
C LEU A 392 7.58 25.82 -9.17
N LEU A 393 8.72 25.14 -9.29
CA LEU A 393 10.04 25.77 -9.25
C LEU A 393 10.19 26.82 -10.36
N TRP A 394 9.78 26.49 -11.58
CA TRP A 394 9.82 27.42 -12.71
C TRP A 394 8.89 28.64 -12.52
N MET A 395 7.72 28.44 -11.89
CA MET A 395 6.79 29.51 -11.55
C MET A 395 7.26 30.37 -10.35
N GLY A 396 8.32 29.95 -9.66
CA GLY A 396 8.80 30.61 -8.43
C GLY A 396 7.79 30.51 -7.28
N VAL A 397 6.97 29.45 -7.26
CA VAL A 397 6.03 29.19 -6.17
C VAL A 397 6.80 28.47 -5.07
N ASP A 398 7.02 29.18 -3.97
CA ASP A 398 7.62 28.63 -2.77
C ASP A 398 6.82 29.08 -1.56
N PHE A 399 6.53 28.13 -0.68
CA PHE A 399 5.83 28.37 0.57
C PHE A 399 6.81 28.18 1.73
N PRO A 400 6.61 28.91 2.84
CA PRO A 400 7.48 28.81 4.01
C PRO A 400 7.38 27.46 4.72
#